data_AF-A0A075JP50-F1
#
_entry.id   AF-A0A075JP50-F1
#
_cell.length_a   1.000
_cell.length_b   1.000
_cell.length_c   1.000
_cell.angle_alpha   90.00
_cell.angle_beta   90.00
_cell.angle_gamma   90.00
#
_symmetry.space_group_name_H-M   'P 1'
#
loop_
_entity.id
_entity.type
_entity.pdbx_description
1 polymer ?
#
loop_
_entity_poly.entity_id
_entity_poly.type
_entity_poly.pdbx_seq_one_letter_code
_entity_poly.pdbx_strand_id
1 'polypeptide(L)' 'MGIGSIGVPGLILIIIIALIIFGPKKLPEIGKAAGQTLREFKNSANDLMSDDETNSKEKKDVKEDTSNPKEGK' A
#
# COMPACT_ATOMS: atom_id res chain seq x y z
N MET A 1 -23.19 -2.26 -31.17
CA MET A 1 -21.77 -2.64 -31.07
C MET A 1 -21.12 -1.66 -30.09
N GLY A 2 -21.31 -1.89 -28.79
CA GLY A 2 -20.99 -0.92 -27.75
C GLY A 2 -19.75 -1.34 -26.96
N ILE A 3 -18.94 -0.35 -26.60
CA ILE A 3 -17.77 -0.41 -25.72
C ILE A 3 -18.01 -1.15 -24.38
N GLY A 4 -19.27 -1.37 -23.98
CA GLY A 4 -19.63 -2.12 -22.76
C GLY A 4 -19.40 -3.63 -22.81
N SER A 5 -19.06 -4.19 -23.97
CA SER A 5 -18.64 -5.61 -24.10
C SER A 5 -17.14 -5.81 -23.89
N ILE A 6 -16.37 -4.72 -23.82
CA ILE A 6 -15.00 -4.72 -23.31
C ILE A 6 -15.09 -4.72 -21.78
N GLY A 7 -15.39 -5.90 -21.22
CA GLY A 7 -15.37 -6.08 -19.77
C GLY A 7 -13.94 -6.14 -19.23
N VAL A 8 -13.77 -6.91 -18.16
CA VAL A 8 -12.46 -7.23 -17.55
C VAL A 8 -11.34 -7.53 -18.57
N PRO A 9 -11.56 -8.23 -19.70
CA PRO A 9 -10.49 -8.51 -20.67
C PRO A 9 -9.80 -7.27 -21.26
N GLY A 10 -10.53 -6.18 -21.57
CA GLY A 10 -9.88 -4.98 -22.11
C GLY A 10 -9.18 -4.15 -21.06
N LEU A 11 -9.66 -4.18 -19.81
CA LEU A 11 -8.92 -3.60 -18.68
C LEU A 11 -7.56 -4.29 -18.52
N ILE A 12 -7.51 -5.62 -18.62
CA ILE A 12 -6.25 -6.38 -18.60
C ILE A 12 -5.31 -5.91 -19.71
N LEU A 13 -5.80 -5.70 -20.93
CA LEU A 13 -4.97 -5.25 -22.05
C LEU A 13 -4.35 -3.88 -21.78
N ILE A 14 -5.15 -2.94 -21.24
CA ILE A 14 -4.66 -1.60 -20.85
C ILE A 14 -3.60 -1.71 -19.76
N ILE A 15 -3.83 -2.55 -18.75
CA ILE A 15 -2.85 -2.80 -17.68
C ILE A 15 -1.56 -3.36 -18.26
N ILE A 16 -1.60 -4.33 -19.18
CA ILE A 16 -0.39 -4.88 -19.80
C ILE A 16 0.41 -3.79 -20.51
N ILE A 17 -0.24 -2.93 -21.30
CA ILE A 17 0.45 -1.83 -22.00
C ILE A 17 1.07 -0.85 -20.98
N ALA A 18 0.32 -0.47 -19.95
CA ALA A 18 0.81 0.39 -18.88
C ALA A 18 2.00 -0.27 -18.15
N LEU A 19 1.96 -1.58 -17.91
CA LEU A 19 3.04 -2.34 -17.29
C LEU A 19 4.29 -2.45 -18.16
N ILE A 20 4.17 -2.41 -19.49
CA ILE A 20 5.33 -2.36 -20.37
C ILE A 20 6.03 -1.00 -20.26
N ILE A 21 5.25 0.09 -20.19
CA ILE A 21 5.78 1.46 -20.09
C ILE A 21 6.36 1.73 -18.70
N PHE A 22 5.60 1.42 -17.65
CA PHE A 22 5.97 1.72 -16.27
C PHE A 22 6.76 0.58 -15.60
N GLY A 23 6.54 -0.66 -16.00
CA GLY A 23 7.11 -1.84 -15.35
C GLY A 23 6.22 -2.42 -14.23
N PRO A 24 6.12 -3.76 -14.08
CA PRO A 24 5.29 -4.40 -13.05
C PRO A 24 5.76 -4.14 -11.62
N LYS A 25 7.01 -3.72 -11.41
CA LYS A 25 7.53 -3.38 -10.09
C LYS A 25 7.09 -1.98 -9.61
N LYS A 26 6.75 -1.06 -10.50
CA LYS A 26 6.39 0.32 -10.11
C LYS A 26 5.00 0.41 -9.48
N LEU A 27 4.03 -0.36 -9.97
CA LEU A 27 2.69 -0.38 -9.37
C LEU A 27 2.68 -0.75 -7.87
N PRO A 28 3.30 -1.87 -7.43
CA PRO A 28 3.36 -2.21 -6.01
C PRO A 28 4.24 -1.26 -5.20
N GLU A 29 5.28 -0.66 -5.80
CA GLU A 29 6.12 0.35 -5.15
C GLU A 29 5.33 1.62 -4.82
N ILE A 30 4.60 2.17 -5.80
CA ILE A 30 3.71 3.33 -5.62
C ILE A 30 2.58 2.98 -4.64
N GLY A 31 2.00 1.79 -4.74
CA GLY A 31 0.96 1.33 -3.82
C GLY A 31 1.44 1.22 -2.38
N LYS A 32 2.69 0.79 -2.15
CA LYS A 32 3.30 0.75 -0.80
C LYS A 32 3.50 2.16 -0.24
N ALA A 33 4.06 3.07 -1.03
CA ALA A 33 4.29 4.46 -0.61
C ALA A 33 2.95 5.17 -0.32
N ALA A 34 1.99 5.10 -1.25
CA ALA A 34 0.67 5.68 -1.07
C ALA A 34 -0.09 5.03 0.10
N GLY A 35 0.06 3.71 0.29
CA GLY A 35 -0.55 2.97 1.38
C GLY A 35 0.00 3.35 2.75
N GLN A 36 1.31 3.62 2.86
CA GLN A 36 1.91 4.16 4.09
C GLN A 36 1.34 5.54 4.41
N THR A 37 1.31 6.45 3.43
CA THR A 37 0.70 7.78 3.60
C THR A 37 -0.77 7.69 4.01
N LEU A 38 -1.55 6.83 3.35
CA LEU A 38 -2.97 6.65 3.68
C LEU A 38 -3.18 6.04 5.06
N ARG A 39 -2.28 5.14 5.50
CA ARG A 39 -2.31 4.55 6.85
C ARG A 39 -2.02 5.58 7.92
N GLU A 40 -1.00 6.41 7.72
CA GLU A 40 -0.68 7.52 8.63
C GLU A 40 -1.81 8.54 8.67
N PHE A 41 -2.33 8.94 7.49
CA PHE A 41 -3.47 9.83 7.39
C PHE A 41 -4.70 9.27 8.12
N LYS A 42 -5.00 7.97 7.96
CA LYS A 42 -6.11 7.32 8.67
C LYS A 42 -5.91 7.32 10.19
N ASN A 43 -4.70 7.03 10.66
CA ASN A 43 -4.40 7.04 12.08
C ASN A 43 -4.57 8.45 12.67
N SER A 44 -4.01 9.47 12.02
CA SER A 44 -4.18 10.86 12.46
C SER A 44 -5.64 11.31 12.38
N ALA A 45 -6.37 10.95 11.33
CA ALA A 45 -7.80 11.26 11.22
C ALA A 45 -8.62 10.58 12.33
N ASN A 46 -8.29 9.33 12.69
CA ASN A 46 -8.92 8.62 13.79
C ASN A 46 -8.58 9.26 15.14
N ASP A 47 -7.34 9.68 15.38
CA ASP A 47 -6.95 10.36 16.62
C ASP A 47 -7.73 11.67 16.78
N LEU A 48 -7.87 12.46 15.72
CA LEU A 48 -8.68 13.68 15.72
C LEU A 48 -10.18 13.43 15.95
N MET A 49 -10.71 12.30 15.47
CA MET A 49 -12.10 11.91 15.71
C MET A 49 -12.31 11.25 17.09
N SER A 50 -11.26 10.71 17.70
CA SER A 50 -11.33 9.96 18.97
C SER A 50 -11.11 10.85 20.20
N ASP A 51 -10.74 12.13 20.02
CA ASP A 51 -10.69 13.12 21.12
C ASP A 51 -12.09 13.42 21.71
N ASP A 52 -13.18 12.98 21.04
CA ASP A 52 -14.55 13.02 21.57
C ASP A 52 -15.04 11.68 22.17
N GLU A 53 -14.39 10.53 21.89
CA GLU A 53 -14.90 9.21 22.32
C GLU A 53 -13.74 8.25 22.69
N THR A 54 -13.67 7.89 23.97
CA THR A 54 -12.63 7.05 24.61
C THR A 54 -12.22 5.77 23.86
N ASN A 55 -10.91 5.66 23.61
CA ASN A 55 -10.05 4.45 23.51
C ASN A 55 -10.46 3.33 22.53
N SER A 56 -9.67 3.13 21.46
CA SER A 56 -9.40 1.79 20.94
C SER A 56 -8.07 1.63 20.17
N LYS A 57 -7.17 0.89 20.82
CA LYS A 57 -6.27 -0.14 20.26
C LYS A 57 -5.07 0.30 19.40
N GLU A 58 -3.97 0.41 20.14
CA GLU A 58 -2.65 -0.12 19.77
C GLU A 58 -2.72 -1.50 19.07
N LYS A 59 -2.00 -1.66 17.94
CA LYS A 59 -1.20 -2.87 17.61
C LYS A 59 -0.35 -2.69 16.34
N LYS A 60 0.97 -2.78 16.56
CA LYS A 60 2.03 -3.50 15.81
C LYS A 60 2.04 -3.45 14.28
N ASP A 61 3.18 -3.00 13.74
CA ASP A 61 3.94 -3.86 12.82
C ASP A 61 5.44 -3.70 13.09
N VAL A 62 6.06 -4.82 13.48
CA VAL A 62 7.50 -5.05 13.61
C VAL A 62 7.88 -5.95 12.44
N LYS A 63 8.82 -5.51 11.62
CA LYS A 63 9.80 -6.33 10.89
C LYS A 63 10.88 -5.36 10.40
N GLU A 64 12.18 -5.59 10.43
CA GLU A 64 13.06 -6.65 10.92
C GLU A 64 14.44 -6.16 10.44
N ASP A 65 15.28 -5.58 11.31
CA ASP A 65 16.67 -5.30 10.98
C ASP A 65 17.55 -5.87 12.09
N THR A 66 17.68 -7.19 12.05
CA THR A 66 18.74 -7.93 12.76
C THR A 66 19.55 -8.68 11.73
N SER A 67 20.39 -7.94 11.00
CA SER A 67 21.56 -8.50 10.29
C SER A 67 22.84 -8.26 11.12
N ASN A 68 22.93 -9.03 12.20
CA ASN A 68 24.11 -9.51 12.93
C ASN A 68 25.53 -9.11 12.43
N PRO A 69 26.35 -8.47 13.28
CA PRO A 69 27.77 -8.78 13.38
C PRO A 69 28.07 -9.43 14.74
N LYS A 70 28.29 -10.75 14.75
CA LYS A 70 28.98 -11.41 15.87
C LYS A 70 30.48 -11.16 15.70
N GLU A 71 30.98 -10.12 16.36
CA GLU A 71 32.36 -10.11 16.84
C GLU A 71 32.48 -11.19 17.93
N GLY A 72 33.50 -12.03 17.82
CA GLY A 72 33.74 -13.14 18.72
C GLY A 72 35.15 -13.67 18.59
N LYS A 73 36.15 -12.87 19.00
CA LYS A 73 37.17 -13.21 20.01
C LYS A 73 38.21 -12.10 20.11
#